data_AF-A0A845C033-F1
#
_entry.id   AF-A0A845C033-F1
#
_cell.length_a   1.000
_cell.length_b   1.000
_cell.length_c   1.000
_cell.angle_alpha   90.00
_cell.angle_beta   90.00
_cell.angle_gamma   90.00
#
_symmetry.space_group_name_H-M   'P 1'
#
loop_
_entity.id
_entity.type
_entity.pdbx_description
1 polymer ?
#
loop_
_entity_poly.entity_id
_entity_poly.type
_entity_poly.pdbx_seq_one_letter_code
_entity_poly.pdbx_strand_id
1 'polypeptide(L)'
;MAVAGGCPFPTTRARTDGNGRRPACRRGGHAPSELGLGRACGRVRWHVGGCFRIGPFGGIGGAFGFVRCRLSVAETWRLIIEPQPRRASVNMAMDEALAESVASGCAPPTLRLYRWSPAAVSIGRFQSVADLDLERLDVRGLDWVRRLSGGRALLHGNELTYALLLPLAHPVAQLGILDSYRALAGSLRAALAALGVNADPLKARARRMAAASAACLEQVSSWELAVAGRKLVGSAQCRRHGYVLQHGSLPLDGDPAALAEVLCLDTGGRERLQDNLRATATTLAREMDMPGVEGELPDWQPLARAFACGFGNHAQVDWAEDGSQPAELEAAARLARVRYAAGAWLNLR
;
A
#
# COMPACT_ATOMS: atom_id res chain seq x y z
N MET A 1 35.97 -31.94 10.81
CA MET A 1 36.47 -32.78 9.70
C MET A 1 35.66 -32.45 8.47
N ALA A 2 36.29 -31.84 7.48
CA ALA A 2 35.72 -31.38 6.23
C ALA A 2 36.04 -32.38 5.12
N VAL A 3 35.09 -32.67 4.22
CA VAL A 3 35.27 -33.10 2.82
C VAL A 3 33.90 -32.84 2.14
N ALA A 4 33.64 -31.81 1.33
CA ALA A 4 34.17 -31.43 0.01
C ALA A 4 33.89 -32.48 -1.09
N GLY A 5 32.95 -32.20 -2.00
CA GLY A 5 32.72 -32.99 -3.21
C GLY A 5 32.00 -32.17 -4.27
N GLY A 6 32.78 -31.61 -5.20
CA GLY A 6 32.31 -30.80 -6.31
C GLY A 6 32.01 -31.59 -7.60
N CYS A 7 31.31 -30.89 -8.50
CA CYS A 7 31.14 -30.99 -9.97
C CYS A 7 32.08 -31.91 -10.77
N PRO A 8 31.65 -32.41 -11.96
CA PRO A 8 31.86 -31.62 -13.18
C PRO A 8 30.82 -31.74 -14.32
N PHE A 9 30.74 -30.65 -15.10
CA PHE A 9 30.24 -30.55 -16.48
C PHE A 9 31.12 -31.33 -17.48
N PRO A 10 30.61 -31.74 -18.65
CA PRO A 10 31.44 -32.08 -19.81
C PRO A 10 31.71 -30.86 -20.71
N THR A 11 32.92 -30.87 -21.27
CA THR A 11 33.49 -29.91 -22.23
C THR A 11 33.48 -30.52 -23.64
N THR A 12 33.39 -29.67 -24.67
CA THR A 12 33.83 -29.98 -26.04
C THR A 12 34.76 -28.88 -26.56
N ARG A 13 35.91 -29.31 -27.09
CA ARG A 13 37.05 -28.53 -27.61
C ARG A 13 36.96 -28.29 -29.13
N ALA A 14 37.75 -27.30 -29.58
CA ALA A 14 38.52 -27.15 -30.84
C ALA A 14 38.24 -25.77 -31.49
N ARG A 15 39.19 -24.97 -31.99
CA ARG A 15 40.59 -25.14 -32.41
C ARG A 15 41.29 -23.75 -32.46
N THR A 16 42.61 -23.77 -32.39
CA THR A 16 43.55 -22.65 -32.55
C THR A 16 43.85 -22.35 -34.03
N ASP A 17 44.32 -21.12 -34.30
CA ASP A 17 45.49 -20.72 -35.13
C ASP A 17 45.57 -19.17 -35.05
N GLY A 18 46.69 -18.45 -34.89
CA GLY A 18 48.09 -18.81 -34.97
C GLY A 18 48.85 -18.03 -36.05
N ASN A 19 48.90 -16.68 -36.04
CA ASN A 19 50.10 -15.98 -36.54
C ASN A 19 50.12 -14.47 -36.23
N GLY A 20 51.29 -14.00 -35.78
CA GLY A 20 51.59 -12.59 -35.61
C GLY A 20 52.56 -12.07 -36.68
N ARG A 21 52.39 -10.80 -37.08
CA ARG A 21 53.46 -9.80 -37.32
C ARG A 21 52.83 -8.46 -37.74
N ARG A 22 53.38 -7.37 -37.19
CA ARG A 22 53.05 -5.95 -37.49
C ARG A 22 53.70 -5.52 -38.82
N PRO A 23 53.27 -4.38 -39.42
CA PRO A 23 54.04 -3.14 -39.18
C PRO A 23 53.23 -1.81 -39.06
N ALA A 24 53.80 -0.91 -38.24
CA ALA A 24 53.95 0.55 -38.30
C ALA A 24 52.81 1.55 -38.67
N CYS A 25 52.45 2.35 -37.64
CA CYS A 25 52.34 3.82 -37.55
C CYS A 25 52.04 4.73 -38.77
N ARG A 26 50.92 5.47 -38.68
CA ARG A 26 50.79 6.96 -38.80
C ARG A 26 49.60 7.41 -37.92
N ARG A 27 49.83 8.04 -36.77
CA ARG A 27 49.84 9.50 -36.43
C ARG A 27 48.50 10.25 -36.62
N GLY A 28 47.97 10.73 -35.49
CA GLY A 28 47.00 11.83 -35.33
C GLY A 28 45.67 11.37 -34.74
N GLY A 29 45.21 11.76 -33.54
CA GLY A 29 45.70 12.72 -32.55
C GLY A 29 44.80 12.66 -31.29
N HIS A 30 45.34 13.14 -30.18
CA HIS A 30 44.73 13.47 -28.88
C HIS A 30 44.19 12.33 -27.97
N ALA A 31 45.08 11.94 -27.04
CA ALA A 31 44.80 11.51 -25.66
C ALA A 31 44.68 12.78 -24.74
N PRO A 32 44.37 12.71 -23.42
CA PRO A 32 44.42 11.55 -22.51
C PRO A 32 43.19 11.39 -21.56
N SER A 33 42.78 10.16 -21.20
CA SER A 33 43.11 9.42 -19.94
C SER A 33 42.73 10.19 -18.66
N GLU A 34 42.21 9.64 -17.56
CA GLU A 34 42.02 8.28 -17.05
C GLU A 34 41.29 8.42 -15.69
N LEU A 35 40.90 7.30 -15.05
CA LEU A 35 40.46 7.16 -13.63
C LEU A 35 39.02 7.63 -13.35
N GLY A 36 38.07 6.78 -12.96
CA GLY A 36 38.09 5.94 -11.77
C GLY A 36 37.05 6.50 -10.77
N LEU A 37 36.42 5.62 -9.98
CA LEU A 37 35.30 5.83 -9.02
C LEU A 37 33.92 5.60 -9.66
N GLY A 38 33.05 4.68 -9.23
CA GLY A 38 32.89 4.10 -7.90
C GLY A 38 31.76 4.82 -7.15
N ARG A 39 30.56 4.21 -7.17
CA ARG A 39 29.40 4.40 -6.27
C ARG A 39 28.75 5.79 -6.21
N ALA A 40 27.45 5.84 -6.49
CA ALA A 40 26.42 6.06 -5.46
C ALA A 40 25.02 5.97 -6.09
N CYS A 41 24.30 4.88 -5.79
CA CYS A 41 22.84 4.88 -5.85
C CYS A 41 22.37 5.85 -4.76
N GLY A 42 21.94 7.04 -5.16
CA GLY A 42 21.55 8.11 -4.24
C GLY A 42 20.32 7.69 -3.43
N ARG A 43 20.50 7.50 -2.11
CA ARG A 43 19.39 7.60 -1.16
C ARG A 43 18.85 9.02 -1.23
N VAL A 44 17.64 9.19 -1.72
CA VAL A 44 16.94 10.48 -1.63
C VAL A 44 16.50 10.65 -0.17
N ARG A 45 17.25 11.45 0.60
CA ARG A 45 16.84 11.92 1.92
C ARG A 45 15.98 13.16 1.74
N TRP A 46 14.71 13.08 2.14
CA TRP A 46 13.85 14.25 2.27
C TRP A 46 14.13 14.92 3.62
N HIS A 47 14.97 15.95 3.66
CA HIS A 47 15.07 16.84 4.82
C HIS A 47 14.19 18.06 4.59
N VAL A 48 13.03 18.12 5.25
CA VAL A 48 12.28 19.37 5.39
C VAL A 48 12.85 20.10 6.60
N GLY A 49 13.73 21.08 6.36
CA GLY A 49 14.33 21.91 7.40
C GLY A 49 13.29 22.86 8.01
N GLY A 50 12.79 22.52 9.20
CA GLY A 50 12.04 23.45 10.05
C GLY A 50 13.00 24.40 10.78
N CYS A 51 13.08 25.65 10.33
CA CYS A 51 13.79 26.72 11.01
C CYS A 51 12.91 27.25 12.16
N PHE A 52 13.13 26.79 13.40
CA PHE A 52 12.49 27.38 14.58
C PHE A 52 13.43 28.44 15.17
N ARG A 53 13.10 29.72 14.93
CA ARG A 53 13.70 30.86 15.61
C ARG A 53 13.04 31.01 16.97
N ILE A 54 13.75 30.69 18.05
CA ILE A 54 13.32 31.00 19.43
C ILE A 54 13.86 32.40 19.74
N GLY A 55 12.96 33.37 19.91
CA GLY A 55 13.30 34.71 20.40
C GLY A 55 13.63 34.71 21.90
N PRO A 56 14.32 35.74 22.42
CA PRO A 56 14.81 35.74 23.78
C PRO A 56 13.69 36.19 24.73
N PHE A 57 13.36 35.38 25.74
CA PHE A 57 12.71 35.89 26.95
C PHE A 57 13.42 35.36 28.18
N GLY A 58 13.61 36.29 29.12
CA GLY A 58 14.47 36.21 30.29
C GLY A 58 14.11 35.16 31.32
N GLY A 59 15.07 34.95 32.22
CA GLY A 59 15.15 33.81 33.11
C GLY A 59 14.13 33.74 34.24
N ILE A 60 14.12 32.59 34.89
CA ILE A 60 14.28 32.33 36.33
C ILE A 60 14.63 30.83 36.45
N GLY A 61 15.50 30.50 37.41
CA GLY A 61 16.14 29.19 37.54
C GLY A 61 15.19 28.01 37.77
N GLY A 62 15.56 26.87 37.19
CA GLY A 62 14.94 25.57 37.40
C GLY A 62 15.91 24.48 36.98
N ALA A 63 16.03 23.44 37.81
CA ALA A 63 16.99 22.35 37.67
C ALA A 63 17.06 21.80 36.23
N PHE A 64 18.29 21.74 35.68
CA PHE A 64 18.57 21.07 34.42
C PHE A 64 18.43 19.55 34.60
N GLY A 65 17.19 19.07 34.54
CA GLY A 65 16.92 17.68 34.20
C GLY A 65 17.41 17.45 32.78
N PHE A 66 18.50 16.69 32.62
CA PHE A 66 18.89 16.17 31.32
C PHE A 66 17.76 15.28 30.81
N VAL A 67 16.86 15.84 30.01
CA VAL A 67 16.01 15.06 29.12
C VAL A 67 16.99 14.38 28.17
N ARG A 68 17.28 13.09 28.41
CA ARG A 68 17.94 12.25 27.41
C ARG A 68 17.01 12.25 26.20
N CYS A 69 17.30 13.13 25.25
CA CYS A 69 16.81 13.01 23.90
C CYS A 69 17.39 11.70 23.38
N ARG A 70 16.65 10.60 23.53
CA ARG A 70 16.94 9.38 22.78
C ARG A 70 16.81 9.82 21.33
N LEU A 71 17.95 9.94 20.65
CA LEU A 71 17.99 9.91 19.19
C LEU A 71 17.27 8.62 18.78
N SER A 72 15.97 8.70 18.47
CA SER A 72 15.28 7.60 17.81
C SER A 72 15.84 7.57 16.40
N VAL A 73 16.58 6.52 16.08
CA VAL A 73 16.96 6.26 14.70
C VAL A 73 15.66 5.86 14.00
N ALA A 74 15.21 6.67 13.04
CA ALA A 74 14.05 6.34 12.23
C ALA A 74 14.25 4.95 11.60
N GLU A 75 13.23 4.09 11.69
CA GLU A 75 13.29 2.77 11.07
C GLU A 75 13.20 2.93 9.54
N THR A 76 13.99 2.20 8.77
CA THR A 76 13.90 2.24 7.31
C THR A 76 12.90 1.21 6.80
N TRP A 77 11.86 1.65 6.11
CA TRP A 77 10.88 0.79 5.45
C TRP A 77 11.00 0.90 3.93
N ARG A 78 10.57 -0.14 3.22
CA ARG A 78 10.46 -0.10 1.76
C ARG A 78 9.19 0.62 1.35
N LEU A 79 9.31 1.55 0.40
CA LEU A 79 8.18 2.21 -0.25
C LEU A 79 8.08 1.72 -1.70
N ILE A 80 6.93 1.12 -2.04
CA ILE A 80 6.60 0.72 -3.41
C ILE A 80 5.47 1.62 -3.89
N ILE A 81 5.72 2.47 -4.88
CA ILE A 81 4.68 3.20 -5.61
C ILE A 81 4.53 2.50 -6.96
N GLU A 82 3.42 1.79 -7.16
CA GLU A 82 3.19 1.07 -8.41
C GLU A 82 3.02 2.07 -9.57
N PRO A 83 3.80 1.94 -10.66
CA PRO A 83 3.72 2.87 -11.78
C PRO A 83 2.42 2.70 -12.56
N GLN A 84 1.93 1.47 -12.66
CA GLN A 84 0.76 1.11 -13.45
C GLN A 84 -0.31 0.44 -12.56
N PRO A 85 -1.60 0.70 -12.81
CA PRO A 85 -2.66 -0.05 -12.17
C PRO A 85 -2.62 -1.51 -12.62
N ARG A 86 -3.17 -2.41 -11.79
CA ARG A 86 -3.22 -3.86 -12.08
C ARG A 86 -4.62 -4.40 -11.87
N ARG A 87 -4.87 -5.58 -12.45
CA ARG A 87 -6.10 -6.35 -12.24
C ARG A 87 -6.27 -6.78 -10.79
N ALA A 88 -7.51 -7.08 -10.40
CA ALA A 88 -7.86 -7.34 -9.02
C ALA A 88 -7.13 -8.55 -8.43
N SER A 89 -7.07 -9.64 -9.18
CA SER A 89 -6.35 -10.86 -8.80
C SER A 89 -4.85 -10.65 -8.63
N VAL A 90 -4.24 -9.83 -9.49
CA VAL A 90 -2.80 -9.53 -9.44
C VAL A 90 -2.47 -8.64 -8.25
N ASN A 91 -3.30 -7.63 -7.94
CA ASN A 91 -3.08 -6.78 -6.78
C ASN A 91 -3.09 -7.58 -5.47
N MET A 92 -4.07 -8.47 -5.29
CA MET A 92 -4.13 -9.32 -4.10
C MET A 92 -2.99 -10.34 -4.04
N ALA A 93 -2.55 -10.86 -5.20
CA ALA A 93 -1.41 -11.76 -5.27
C ALA A 93 -0.08 -11.07 -4.91
N MET A 94 0.11 -9.83 -5.36
CA MET A 94 1.25 -8.99 -5.00
C MET A 94 1.26 -8.71 -3.50
N ASP A 95 0.11 -8.32 -2.93
CA ASP A 95 -0.03 -8.07 -1.50
C ASP A 95 0.38 -9.31 -0.67
N GLU A 96 -0.06 -10.51 -1.04
CA GLU A 96 0.35 -11.75 -0.35
C GLU A 96 1.83 -12.08 -0.57
N ALA A 97 2.35 -12.01 -1.80
CA ALA A 97 3.74 -12.34 -2.10
C ALA A 97 4.73 -11.42 -1.36
N LEU A 98 4.43 -10.12 -1.32
CA LEU A 98 5.23 -9.15 -0.60
C LEU A 98 5.14 -9.38 0.92
N ALA A 99 3.96 -9.72 1.45
CA ALA A 99 3.80 -10.05 2.85
C ALA A 99 4.62 -11.29 3.26
N GLU A 100 4.66 -12.32 2.42
CA GLU A 100 5.49 -13.52 2.62
C GLU A 100 6.99 -13.18 2.59
N SER A 101 7.42 -12.33 1.66
CA SER A 101 8.79 -11.82 1.60
C SER A 101 9.19 -11.08 2.88
N VAL A 102 8.32 -10.20 3.39
CA VAL A 102 8.51 -9.50 4.66
C VAL A 102 8.55 -10.47 5.85
N ALA A 103 7.64 -11.44 5.90
CA ALA A 103 7.63 -12.44 6.98
C ALA A 103 8.91 -13.29 7.04
N SER A 104 9.48 -13.61 5.87
CA SER A 104 10.72 -14.39 5.77
C SER A 104 11.99 -13.57 6.06
N GLY A 105 11.87 -12.25 6.22
CA GLY A 105 13.01 -11.36 6.39
C GLY A 105 13.78 -11.05 5.10
N CYS A 106 13.29 -11.51 3.94
CA CYS A 106 13.85 -11.17 2.63
C CYS A 106 13.59 -9.71 2.23
N ALA A 107 12.57 -9.07 2.81
CA ALA A 107 12.27 -7.65 2.63
C ALA A 107 12.00 -6.96 3.98
N PRO A 108 12.32 -5.66 4.10
CA PRO A 108 11.96 -4.87 5.28
C PRO A 108 10.44 -4.61 5.32
N PRO A 109 9.90 -4.13 6.45
CA PRO A 109 8.52 -3.60 6.49
C PRO A 109 8.24 -2.70 5.28
N THR A 110 7.09 -2.88 4.66
CA THR A 110 6.80 -2.30 3.34
C THR A 110 5.46 -1.54 3.36
N LEU A 111 5.47 -0.33 2.80
CA LEU A 111 4.27 0.38 2.34
C LEU A 111 4.21 0.26 0.81
N ARG A 112 3.13 -0.32 0.31
CA ARG A 112 2.81 -0.38 -1.12
C ARG A 112 1.62 0.52 -1.42
N LEU A 113 1.72 1.36 -2.45
CA LEU A 113 0.67 2.23 -2.94
C LEU A 113 0.35 1.87 -4.39
N TYR A 114 -0.93 1.62 -4.70
CA TYR A 114 -1.35 1.08 -5.99
C TYR A 114 -2.77 1.47 -6.40
N ARG A 115 -3.10 1.14 -7.65
CA ARG A 115 -4.40 1.39 -8.30
C ARG A 115 -4.92 0.12 -8.97
N TRP A 116 -6.20 0.14 -9.35
CA TRP A 116 -6.91 -0.97 -9.97
C TRP A 116 -7.21 -0.66 -11.44
N SER A 117 -7.00 -1.64 -12.32
CA SER A 117 -7.46 -1.57 -13.70
C SER A 117 -7.80 -2.98 -14.22
N PRO A 118 -9.05 -3.22 -14.66
CA PRO A 118 -10.17 -2.29 -14.60
C PRO A 118 -10.61 -2.00 -13.14
N ALA A 119 -11.58 -1.12 -12.94
CA ALA A 119 -12.24 -0.98 -11.65
C ALA A 119 -12.79 -2.34 -11.19
N ALA A 120 -12.87 -2.56 -9.88
CA ALA A 120 -13.10 -3.89 -9.34
C ALA A 120 -13.89 -3.90 -8.04
N VAL A 121 -14.56 -5.01 -7.72
CA VAL A 121 -15.10 -5.26 -6.38
C VAL A 121 -14.24 -6.26 -5.64
N SER A 122 -13.74 -5.91 -4.45
CA SER A 122 -13.16 -6.91 -3.55
C SER A 122 -14.18 -7.36 -2.52
N ILE A 123 -14.29 -8.66 -2.29
CA ILE A 123 -15.07 -9.24 -1.19
C ILE A 123 -14.14 -9.75 -0.10
N GLY A 124 -14.63 -9.71 1.15
CA GLY A 124 -13.88 -10.22 2.29
C GLY A 124 -13.69 -11.73 2.24
N ARG A 125 -12.67 -12.22 2.96
CA ARG A 125 -12.32 -13.64 3.04
C ARG A 125 -13.52 -14.56 3.32
N PHE A 126 -14.39 -14.12 4.24
CA PHE A 126 -15.54 -14.89 4.73
C PHE A 126 -16.87 -14.44 4.11
N GLN A 127 -16.85 -13.57 3.09
CA GLN A 127 -18.07 -13.11 2.45
C GLN A 127 -18.50 -14.08 1.34
N SER A 128 -19.78 -14.41 1.25
CA SER A 128 -20.26 -15.27 0.16
C SER A 128 -20.13 -14.58 -1.20
N VAL A 129 -19.70 -15.33 -2.21
CA VAL A 129 -19.76 -14.86 -3.61
C VAL A 129 -21.20 -14.63 -4.07
N ALA A 130 -22.18 -15.30 -3.44
CA ALA A 130 -23.60 -15.12 -3.74
C ALA A 130 -24.11 -13.71 -3.40
N ASP A 131 -23.37 -12.94 -2.60
CA ASP A 131 -23.68 -11.53 -2.34
C ASP A 131 -23.38 -10.63 -3.55
N LEU A 132 -22.63 -11.11 -4.55
CA LEU A 132 -22.26 -10.36 -5.76
C LEU A 132 -23.17 -10.70 -6.94
N ASP A 133 -23.58 -9.68 -7.67
CA ASP A 133 -24.24 -9.83 -8.97
C ASP A 133 -23.16 -9.91 -10.06
N LEU A 134 -22.73 -11.14 -10.38
CA LEU A 134 -21.64 -11.39 -11.33
C LEU A 134 -21.99 -10.95 -12.76
N GLU A 135 -23.26 -11.02 -13.15
CA GLU A 135 -23.72 -10.58 -14.47
C GLU A 135 -23.63 -9.05 -14.58
N ARG A 136 -24.08 -8.32 -13.56
CA ARG A 136 -23.93 -6.86 -13.52
C ARG A 136 -22.48 -6.41 -13.45
N LEU A 137 -21.61 -7.15 -12.77
CA LEU A 137 -20.17 -6.86 -12.78
C LEU A 137 -19.61 -6.94 -14.21
N ASP A 138 -19.94 -8.01 -14.95
CA ASP A 138 -19.50 -8.21 -16.33
C ASP A 138 -20.03 -7.12 -17.27
N VAL A 139 -21.34 -6.83 -17.22
CA VAL A 139 -21.98 -5.77 -18.02
C VAL A 139 -21.34 -4.39 -17.76
N ARG A 140 -20.90 -4.12 -16.52
CA ARG A 140 -20.25 -2.86 -16.16
C ARG A 140 -18.73 -2.87 -16.38
N GLY A 141 -18.16 -3.97 -16.86
CA GLY A 141 -16.72 -4.13 -17.06
C GLY A 141 -15.90 -4.10 -15.77
N LEU A 142 -16.48 -4.51 -14.64
CA LEU A 142 -15.83 -4.53 -13.33
C LEU A 142 -15.20 -5.90 -13.06
N ASP A 143 -13.93 -5.91 -12.68
CA ASP A 143 -13.27 -7.12 -12.17
C ASP A 143 -13.79 -7.42 -10.75
N TRP A 144 -13.47 -8.60 -10.22
CA TRP A 144 -13.70 -8.84 -8.79
C TRP A 144 -12.72 -9.86 -8.21
N VAL A 145 -12.54 -9.81 -6.90
CA VAL A 145 -11.59 -10.70 -6.20
C VAL A 145 -12.00 -10.94 -4.76
N ARG A 146 -11.64 -12.10 -4.22
CA ARG A 146 -11.67 -12.37 -2.77
C ARG A 146 -10.32 -12.07 -2.14
N ARG A 147 -10.30 -11.18 -1.14
CA ARG A 147 -9.07 -10.79 -0.42
C ARG A 147 -8.76 -11.71 0.77
N LEU A 148 -7.52 -11.65 1.26
CA LEU A 148 -7.08 -12.40 2.44
C LEU A 148 -7.70 -11.89 3.74
N SER A 149 -7.95 -10.59 3.83
CA SER A 149 -8.54 -9.95 5.00
C SER A 149 -10.05 -10.18 5.06
N GLY A 150 -10.63 -9.98 6.25
CA GLY A 150 -12.08 -9.95 6.43
C GLY A 150 -12.74 -8.70 5.84
N GLY A 151 -13.90 -8.35 6.40
CA GLY A 151 -14.75 -7.23 5.97
C GLY A 151 -15.77 -7.60 4.89
N ARG A 152 -16.50 -6.62 4.38
CA ARG A 152 -17.55 -6.77 3.35
C ARG A 152 -17.10 -6.23 1.99
N ALA A 153 -17.97 -6.26 0.99
CA ALA A 153 -17.63 -5.84 -0.37
C ALA A 153 -17.18 -4.37 -0.39
N LEU A 154 -16.19 -4.06 -1.23
CA LEU A 154 -15.71 -2.71 -1.47
C LEU A 154 -15.55 -2.51 -2.97
N LEU A 155 -16.07 -1.40 -3.49
CA LEU A 155 -15.86 -0.99 -4.87
C LEU A 155 -14.55 -0.20 -4.95
N HIS A 156 -13.65 -0.67 -5.80
CA HIS A 156 -12.39 -0.06 -6.16
C HIS A 156 -12.54 0.59 -7.54
N GLY A 157 -12.24 1.88 -7.63
CA GLY A 157 -12.33 2.62 -8.88
C GLY A 157 -11.24 3.68 -8.94
N ASN A 158 -11.66 4.94 -8.93
CA ASN A 158 -10.75 6.07 -8.90
C ASN A 158 -10.25 6.30 -7.46
N GLU A 159 -9.25 5.54 -7.04
CA GLU A 159 -8.77 5.51 -5.65
C GLU A 159 -7.24 5.41 -5.54
N LEU A 160 -6.72 5.79 -4.37
CA LEU A 160 -5.44 5.33 -3.86
C LEU A 160 -5.66 4.15 -2.93
N THR A 161 -5.08 3.01 -3.28
CA THR A 161 -5.05 1.83 -2.40
C THR A 161 -3.69 1.73 -1.75
N TYR A 162 -3.67 1.42 -0.47
CA TYR A 162 -2.44 1.15 0.25
C TYR A 162 -2.43 -0.27 0.81
N ALA A 163 -1.25 -0.87 0.93
CA ALA A 163 -0.99 -2.08 1.71
C ALA A 163 0.24 -1.88 2.59
N LEU A 164 0.08 -2.13 3.89
CA LEU A 164 1.10 -2.11 4.93
C LEU A 164 1.44 -3.54 5.31
N LEU A 165 2.72 -3.88 5.19
CA LEU A 165 3.25 -5.22 5.34
C LEU A 165 4.27 -5.19 6.46
N LEU A 166 3.95 -5.82 7.59
CA LEU A 166 4.82 -5.86 8.76
C LEU A 166 5.15 -7.32 9.09
N PRO A 167 6.41 -7.65 9.44
CA PRO A 167 6.69 -8.95 10.02
C PRO A 167 6.01 -9.03 11.39
N LEU A 168 5.58 -10.22 11.82
CA LEU A 168 4.91 -10.38 13.12
C LEU A 168 5.79 -9.86 14.25
N ALA A 169 7.11 -10.01 14.17
CA ALA A 169 8.07 -9.52 15.16
C ALA A 169 8.10 -7.98 15.31
N HIS A 170 7.53 -7.22 14.37
CA HIS A 170 7.50 -5.76 14.45
C HIS A 170 6.66 -5.28 15.65
N PRO A 171 7.06 -4.22 16.38
CA PRO A 171 6.36 -3.78 17.59
C PRO A 171 4.85 -3.52 17.39
N VAL A 172 4.46 -2.87 16.28
CA VAL A 172 3.03 -2.64 15.95
C VAL A 172 2.28 -3.95 15.68
N ALA A 173 2.97 -4.94 15.12
CA ALA A 173 2.41 -6.27 14.87
C ALA A 173 2.30 -7.11 16.16
N GLN A 174 3.07 -6.81 17.20
CA GLN A 174 2.95 -7.45 18.51
C GLN A 174 1.78 -6.91 19.35
N LEU A 175 1.23 -5.74 18.99
CA LEU A 175 0.03 -5.21 19.61
C LEU A 175 -1.20 -6.08 19.29
N GLY A 176 -2.19 -6.04 20.18
CA GLY A 176 -3.53 -6.56 19.90
C GLY A 176 -4.13 -5.91 18.65
N ILE A 177 -5.11 -6.57 18.02
CA ILE A 177 -5.70 -6.13 16.74
C ILE A 177 -6.13 -4.65 16.83
N LEU A 178 -6.96 -4.29 17.81
CA LEU A 178 -7.47 -2.94 17.98
C LEU A 178 -6.38 -1.88 18.20
N ASP A 179 -5.33 -2.22 18.95
CA ASP A 179 -4.21 -1.31 19.22
C ASP A 179 -3.31 -1.14 18.00
N SER A 180 -3.14 -2.19 17.18
CA SER A 180 -2.44 -2.06 15.91
C SER A 180 -3.18 -1.16 14.92
N TYR A 181 -4.52 -1.27 14.84
CA TYR A 181 -5.33 -0.35 14.04
C TYR A 181 -5.21 1.09 14.55
N ARG A 182 -5.23 1.29 15.87
CA ARG A 182 -5.02 2.60 16.49
C ARG A 182 -3.67 3.20 16.11
N ALA A 183 -2.60 2.42 16.24
CA ALA A 183 -1.25 2.86 15.94
C ALA A 183 -1.12 3.27 14.47
N LEU A 184 -1.64 2.45 13.55
CA LEU A 184 -1.58 2.73 12.11
C LEU A 184 -2.51 3.88 11.68
N ALA A 185 -3.65 4.08 12.36
CA ALA A 185 -4.58 5.17 12.06
C ALA A 185 -3.96 6.55 12.30
N GLY A 186 -3.03 6.68 13.25
CA GLY A 186 -2.27 7.93 13.45
C GLY A 186 -1.47 8.31 12.21
N SER A 187 -0.75 7.35 11.64
CA SER A 187 0.06 7.56 10.43
C SER A 187 -0.81 7.79 9.19
N LEU A 188 -1.92 7.06 9.05
CA LEU A 188 -2.89 7.29 7.97
C LEU A 188 -3.53 8.68 8.06
N ARG A 189 -3.85 9.15 9.27
CA ARG A 189 -4.36 10.51 9.47
C ARG A 189 -3.33 11.56 9.05
N ALA A 190 -2.07 11.37 9.42
CA ALA A 190 -0.99 12.27 9.00
C ALA A 190 -0.78 12.25 7.48
N ALA A 191 -0.94 11.09 6.84
CA ALA A 191 -0.95 10.97 5.38
C ALA A 191 -2.08 11.79 4.74
N LEU A 192 -3.31 11.71 5.27
CA LEU A 192 -4.44 12.51 4.78
C LEU A 192 -4.24 14.02 5.03
N ALA A 193 -3.67 14.40 6.17
CA ALA A 193 -3.36 15.79 6.47
C ALA A 193 -2.32 16.37 5.48
N ALA A 194 -1.35 15.56 5.06
CA ALA A 194 -0.40 15.93 4.01
C ALA A 194 -1.06 16.10 2.63
N LEU A 195 -2.25 15.52 2.42
CA LEU A 195 -3.09 15.74 1.24
C LEU A 195 -4.10 16.90 1.43
N GLY A 196 -4.04 17.62 2.56
CA GLY A 196 -4.92 18.74 2.86
C GLY A 196 -6.23 18.37 3.55
N VAL A 197 -6.43 17.11 3.95
CA VAL A 197 -7.67 16.65 4.58
C VAL A 197 -7.45 16.22 6.03
N ASN A 198 -8.19 16.86 6.94
CA ASN A 198 -8.21 16.49 8.35
C ASN A 198 -9.30 15.43 8.59
N ALA A 199 -8.88 14.18 8.76
CA ALA A 199 -9.78 13.07 9.08
C ALA A 199 -9.59 12.58 10.51
N ASP A 200 -10.68 12.26 11.19
CA ASP A 200 -10.68 11.72 12.55
C ASP A 200 -11.23 10.29 12.58
N PRO A 201 -10.81 9.47 13.55
CA PRO A 201 -11.45 8.19 13.79
C PRO A 201 -12.97 8.32 13.99
N LEU A 202 -13.75 7.42 13.38
CA LEU A 202 -15.21 7.42 13.51
C LEU A 202 -15.66 7.35 14.98
N LYS A 203 -16.40 8.37 15.43
CA LYS A 203 -16.96 8.43 16.78
C LYS A 203 -17.97 7.29 17.01
N ALA A 204 -18.05 6.79 18.25
CA ALA A 204 -18.89 5.64 18.62
C ALA A 204 -20.37 5.74 18.20
N ARG A 205 -20.93 6.97 18.19
CA ARG A 205 -22.31 7.23 17.76
C ARG A 205 -22.51 7.03 16.26
N ALA A 206 -21.59 7.54 15.44
CA ALA A 206 -21.62 7.34 13.99
C ALA A 206 -21.45 5.86 13.64
N ARG A 207 -20.60 5.13 14.38
CA ARG A 207 -20.44 3.68 14.26
C ARG A 207 -21.72 2.89 14.51
N ARG A 208 -22.50 3.25 15.55
CA ARG A 208 -23.79 2.59 15.81
C ARG A 208 -24.82 2.87 14.71
N MET A 209 -24.87 4.08 14.18
CA MET A 209 -25.80 4.41 13.10
C MET A 209 -25.45 3.71 11.79
N ALA A 210 -24.17 3.63 11.46
CA ALA A 210 -23.69 2.96 10.27
C ALA A 210 -23.86 1.42 10.39
N ALA A 211 -23.60 0.84 11.58
CA ALA A 211 -23.85 -0.57 11.89
C ALA A 211 -25.34 -0.98 11.97
N ALA A 212 -26.26 -0.05 12.26
CA ALA A 212 -27.69 -0.33 12.41
C ALA A 212 -28.45 -0.48 11.07
N SER A 213 -27.80 -0.15 9.95
CA SER A 213 -28.32 -0.41 8.62
C SER A 213 -28.11 -1.87 8.25
N ALA A 214 -29.20 -2.59 8.00
CA ALA A 214 -29.18 -4.01 7.68
C ALA A 214 -28.33 -4.38 6.43
N ALA A 215 -27.90 -3.40 5.63
CA ALA A 215 -26.99 -3.59 4.50
C ALA A 215 -25.52 -3.24 4.83
N CYS A 216 -25.30 -2.50 5.91
CA CYS A 216 -24.00 -2.10 6.47
C CYS A 216 -23.85 -2.61 7.91
N LEU A 217 -23.97 -3.92 8.14
CA LEU A 217 -23.58 -4.52 9.44
C LEU A 217 -22.05 -4.52 9.55
N GLU A 218 -21.53 -3.32 9.79
CA GLU A 218 -20.14 -3.04 10.05
C GLU A 218 -19.79 -3.54 11.47
N GLN A 219 -18.73 -4.33 11.57
CA GLN A 219 -17.75 -3.95 12.60
C GLN A 219 -16.95 -2.80 12.02
N VAL A 220 -17.46 -1.57 12.15
CA VAL A 220 -16.63 -0.38 11.90
C VAL A 220 -15.51 -0.51 12.89
N SER A 221 -14.30 -0.76 12.40
CA SER A 221 -13.16 -0.68 13.29
C SER A 221 -13.18 0.73 13.89
N SER A 222 -12.96 0.86 15.21
CA SER A 222 -12.99 2.17 15.90
C SER A 222 -12.03 3.22 15.34
N TRP A 223 -11.26 2.85 14.30
CA TRP A 223 -10.11 3.54 13.74
C TRP A 223 -10.23 3.76 12.23
N GLU A 224 -11.41 3.54 11.63
CA GLU A 224 -11.70 4.05 10.29
C GLU A 224 -11.71 5.59 10.31
N LEU A 225 -11.13 6.20 9.27
CA LEU A 225 -10.96 7.66 9.21
C LEU A 225 -12.10 8.30 8.45
N ALA A 226 -12.63 9.38 9.02
CA ALA A 226 -13.80 10.09 8.52
C ALA A 226 -13.63 11.60 8.59
N VAL A 227 -14.33 12.29 7.70
CA VAL A 227 -14.44 13.76 7.66
C VAL A 227 -15.89 14.12 7.91
N ALA A 228 -16.13 14.99 8.90
CA ALA A 228 -17.50 15.37 9.32
C ALA A 228 -18.43 14.15 9.58
N GLY A 229 -17.88 13.03 10.04
CA GLY A 229 -18.64 11.79 10.30
C GLY A 229 -18.89 10.90 9.07
N ARG A 230 -18.47 11.30 7.87
CA ARG A 230 -18.48 10.48 6.66
C ARG A 230 -17.14 9.76 6.48
N LYS A 231 -17.17 8.46 6.32
CA LYS A 231 -16.00 7.60 6.09
C LYS A 231 -15.27 8.00 4.81
N LEU A 232 -13.98 8.24 4.94
CA LEU A 232 -13.07 8.52 3.82
C LEU A 232 -12.09 7.36 3.58
N VAL A 233 -11.57 6.73 4.64
CA VAL A 233 -10.65 5.58 4.51
C VAL A 233 -11.18 4.38 5.30
N GLY A 234 -11.41 3.29 4.56
CA GLY A 234 -11.69 1.96 5.13
C GLY A 234 -10.43 1.11 5.12
N SER A 235 -10.22 0.33 6.19
CA SER A 235 -9.06 -0.56 6.31
C SER A 235 -9.48 -1.96 6.73
N ALA A 236 -8.78 -2.96 6.21
CA ALA A 236 -8.94 -4.34 6.62
C ALA A 236 -7.56 -4.96 6.87
N GLN A 237 -7.49 -5.86 7.85
CA GLN A 237 -6.23 -6.46 8.30
C GLN A 237 -6.36 -7.98 8.38
N CYS A 238 -5.30 -8.68 8.02
CA CYS A 238 -5.10 -10.08 8.39
C CYS A 238 -3.73 -10.27 9.04
N ARG A 239 -3.65 -11.32 9.87
CA ARG A 239 -2.43 -11.71 10.58
C ARG A 239 -2.23 -13.19 10.33
N ARG A 240 -1.18 -13.55 9.60
CA ARG A 240 -0.98 -14.93 9.15
C ARG A 240 0.47 -15.15 8.75
N HIS A 241 0.95 -16.39 8.87
CA HIS A 241 2.23 -16.83 8.30
C HIS A 241 3.40 -15.88 8.57
N GLY A 242 3.53 -15.38 9.80
CA GLY A 242 4.66 -14.50 10.13
C GLY A 242 4.50 -13.03 9.72
N TYR A 243 3.37 -12.59 9.17
CA TYR A 243 3.10 -11.18 8.85
C TYR A 243 1.78 -10.63 9.40
N VAL A 244 1.70 -9.31 9.43
CA VAL A 244 0.47 -8.51 9.42
C VAL A 244 0.37 -7.81 8.07
N LEU A 245 -0.75 -7.99 7.39
CA LEU A 245 -1.11 -7.27 6.18
C LEU A 245 -2.33 -6.41 6.50
N GLN A 246 -2.18 -5.09 6.40
CA GLN A 246 -3.29 -4.15 6.45
C GLN A 246 -3.37 -3.38 5.14
N HIS A 247 -4.51 -3.46 4.46
CA HIS A 247 -4.77 -2.67 3.27
C HIS A 247 -6.01 -1.81 3.44
N GLY A 248 -6.08 -0.75 2.67
CA GLY A 248 -7.21 0.15 2.68
C GLY A 248 -7.31 0.98 1.40
N SER A 249 -8.46 1.58 1.22
CA SER A 249 -8.78 2.43 0.08
C SER A 249 -9.05 3.85 0.55
N LEU A 250 -8.48 4.80 -0.18
CA LEU A 250 -8.80 6.21 -0.19
C LEU A 250 -9.46 6.53 -1.55
N PRO A 251 -10.79 6.57 -1.63
CA PRO A 251 -11.50 7.01 -2.82
C PRO A 251 -11.10 8.45 -3.15
N LEU A 252 -10.57 8.67 -4.35
CA LEU A 252 -10.20 9.99 -4.81
C LEU A 252 -11.44 10.71 -5.34
N ASP A 253 -12.26 10.02 -6.13
CA ASP A 253 -13.54 10.49 -6.66
C ASP A 253 -14.48 9.31 -6.97
N GLY A 254 -15.71 9.59 -7.38
CA GLY A 254 -16.75 8.63 -7.78
C GLY A 254 -17.90 8.51 -6.77
N ASP A 255 -18.95 7.77 -7.14
CA ASP A 255 -20.11 7.52 -6.27
C ASP A 255 -19.90 6.23 -5.45
N PRO A 256 -19.73 6.32 -4.11
CA PRO A 256 -19.64 5.14 -3.25
C PRO A 256 -20.88 4.24 -3.34
N ALA A 257 -22.05 4.79 -3.65
CA ALA A 257 -23.30 4.04 -3.79
C ALA A 257 -23.34 3.14 -5.03
N ALA A 258 -22.41 3.31 -5.97
CA ALA A 258 -22.28 2.43 -7.14
C ALA A 258 -21.94 0.97 -6.77
N LEU A 259 -21.51 0.71 -5.52
CA LEU A 259 -21.37 -0.65 -4.99
C LEU A 259 -22.71 -1.38 -4.92
N ALA A 260 -23.79 -0.70 -4.52
CA ALA A 260 -25.11 -1.33 -4.36
C ALA A 260 -25.68 -1.87 -5.68
N GLU A 261 -25.22 -1.33 -6.81
CA GLU A 261 -25.62 -1.78 -8.15
C GLU A 261 -25.12 -3.19 -8.48
N VAL A 262 -24.05 -3.66 -7.83
CA VAL A 262 -23.37 -4.92 -8.16
C VAL A 262 -23.45 -5.94 -7.03
N LEU A 263 -24.33 -5.71 -6.07
CA LEU A 263 -24.68 -6.65 -5.02
C LEU A 263 -26.05 -7.27 -5.30
N CYS A 264 -26.19 -8.55 -4.95
CA CYS A 264 -27.46 -9.27 -4.97
C CYS A 264 -28.37 -8.76 -3.85
N LEU A 265 -29.16 -7.73 -4.15
CA LEU A 265 -30.11 -7.08 -3.24
C LEU A 265 -31.48 -6.97 -3.91
N ASP A 266 -32.54 -7.03 -3.10
CA ASP A 266 -33.87 -6.61 -3.55
C ASP A 266 -33.89 -5.10 -3.84
N THR A 267 -34.89 -4.62 -4.57
CA THR A 267 -34.98 -3.21 -4.98
C THR A 267 -34.92 -2.27 -3.77
N GLY A 268 -35.70 -2.57 -2.72
CA GLY A 268 -35.69 -1.76 -1.50
C GLY A 268 -34.36 -1.83 -0.74
N GLY A 269 -33.67 -2.97 -0.74
CA GLY A 269 -32.34 -3.12 -0.12
C GLY A 269 -31.26 -2.34 -0.87
N ARG A 270 -31.33 -2.31 -2.21
CA ARG A 270 -30.45 -1.51 -3.04
C ARG A 270 -30.61 -0.02 -2.73
N GLU A 271 -31.83 0.50 -2.76
CA GLU A 271 -32.12 1.92 -2.45
C GLU A 271 -31.63 2.30 -1.04
N ARG A 272 -31.97 1.49 -0.03
CA ARG A 272 -31.52 1.71 1.35
C ARG A 272 -29.99 1.75 1.46
N LEU A 273 -29.28 0.86 0.76
CA LEU A 273 -27.82 0.84 0.78
C LEU A 273 -27.23 2.06 0.06
N GLN A 274 -27.80 2.47 -1.08
CA GLN A 274 -27.36 3.65 -1.81
C GLN A 274 -27.49 4.93 -0.96
N ASP A 275 -28.65 5.13 -0.34
CA ASP A 275 -28.90 6.27 0.54
C ASP A 275 -27.91 6.29 1.70
N ASN A 276 -27.67 5.12 2.30
CA ASN A 276 -26.75 5.01 3.42
C ASN A 276 -25.31 5.32 3.01
N LEU A 277 -24.82 4.75 1.90
CA LEU A 277 -23.47 5.00 1.41
C LEU A 277 -23.26 6.48 1.05
N ARG A 278 -24.24 7.13 0.42
CA ARG A 278 -24.18 8.58 0.12
C ARG A 278 -24.18 9.45 1.37
N ALA A 279 -24.87 9.01 2.42
CA ALA A 279 -24.92 9.72 3.69
C ALA A 279 -23.67 9.50 4.56
N THR A 280 -23.03 8.33 4.47
CA THR A 280 -21.99 7.90 5.41
C THR A 280 -20.60 7.76 4.79
N ALA A 281 -20.43 7.82 3.48
CA ALA A 281 -19.14 7.80 2.81
C ALA A 281 -18.82 9.12 2.07
N THR A 282 -17.54 9.36 1.83
CA THR A 282 -17.04 10.51 1.08
C THR A 282 -15.77 10.16 0.31
N THR A 283 -15.30 11.11 -0.49
CA THR A 283 -14.13 11.01 -1.38
C THR A 283 -13.17 12.15 -1.11
N LEU A 284 -11.90 12.01 -1.46
CA LEU A 284 -10.91 13.08 -1.32
C LEU A 284 -11.34 14.36 -2.07
N ALA A 285 -11.77 14.23 -3.32
CA ALA A 285 -12.22 15.34 -4.17
C ALA A 285 -13.33 16.17 -3.49
N ARG A 286 -14.37 15.48 -2.97
CA ARG A 286 -15.46 16.12 -2.22
C ARG A 286 -15.00 16.88 -0.99
N GLU A 287 -14.08 16.34 -0.20
CA GLU A 287 -13.61 16.99 1.04
C GLU A 287 -12.60 18.11 0.80
N MET A 288 -11.99 18.16 -0.39
CA MET A 288 -11.12 19.25 -0.83
C MET A 288 -11.88 20.35 -1.60
N ASP A 289 -13.21 20.31 -1.61
CA ASP A 289 -14.07 21.19 -2.41
C ASP A 289 -13.69 21.19 -3.91
N MET A 290 -13.28 20.03 -4.42
CA MET A 290 -13.04 19.76 -5.84
C MET A 290 -14.07 18.76 -6.40
N PRO A 291 -15.38 18.99 -6.29
CA PRO A 291 -16.38 18.05 -6.82
C PRO A 291 -16.39 18.08 -8.36
N GLY A 292 -16.47 16.91 -8.98
CA GLY A 292 -16.71 16.80 -10.43
C GLY A 292 -15.47 17.01 -11.31
N VAL A 293 -14.27 16.79 -10.78
CA VAL A 293 -13.07 16.73 -11.63
C VAL A 293 -13.02 15.37 -12.33
N GLU A 294 -13.87 15.20 -13.34
CA GLU A 294 -13.74 14.13 -14.34
C GLU A 294 -12.43 14.37 -15.12
N GLY A 295 -11.28 13.96 -14.56
CA GLY A 295 -10.03 13.86 -15.31
C GLY A 295 -8.81 14.66 -14.84
N GLU A 296 -8.90 15.48 -13.79
CA GLU A 296 -7.74 16.19 -13.20
C GLU A 296 -7.67 16.01 -11.68
N LEU A 297 -7.75 14.76 -11.23
CA LEU A 297 -7.18 14.43 -9.93
C LEU A 297 -5.69 14.76 -9.91
N PRO A 298 -5.10 15.02 -8.73
CA PRO A 298 -3.66 15.20 -8.61
C PRO A 298 -2.95 14.02 -9.28
N ASP A 299 -1.87 14.30 -10.02
CA ASP A 299 -1.06 13.26 -10.62
C ASP A 299 -0.76 12.17 -9.55
N TRP A 300 -1.03 10.92 -9.93
CA TRP A 300 -0.97 9.75 -9.07
C TRP A 300 0.33 9.68 -8.29
N GLN A 301 1.46 9.97 -8.94
CA GLN A 301 2.77 9.85 -8.32
C GLN A 301 3.00 10.90 -7.23
N PRO A 302 2.82 12.22 -7.48
CA PRO A 302 2.82 13.22 -6.42
C PRO A 302 1.86 12.92 -5.26
N LEU A 303 0.63 12.47 -5.55
CA LEU A 303 -0.35 12.15 -4.52
C LEU A 303 0.12 10.98 -3.64
N ALA A 304 0.61 9.89 -4.26
CA ALA A 304 1.15 8.75 -3.53
C ALA A 304 2.38 9.13 -2.69
N ARG A 305 3.25 10.01 -3.21
CA ARG A 305 4.44 10.51 -2.48
C ARG A 305 4.05 11.39 -1.29
N ALA A 306 3.07 12.28 -1.46
CA ALA A 306 2.57 13.11 -0.36
C ALA A 306 1.93 12.25 0.74
N PHE A 307 1.13 11.24 0.35
CA PHE A 307 0.58 10.25 1.29
C PHE A 307 1.70 9.53 2.07
N ALA A 308 2.71 8.99 1.37
CA ALA A 308 3.83 8.30 2.01
C ALA A 308 4.64 9.23 2.91
N CYS A 309 4.88 10.48 2.50
CA CYS A 309 5.57 11.49 3.30
C CYS A 309 4.84 11.76 4.62
N GLY A 310 3.53 12.05 4.56
CA GLY A 310 2.72 12.28 5.75
C GLY A 310 2.69 11.05 6.68
N PHE A 311 2.56 9.85 6.11
CA PHE A 311 2.63 8.60 6.87
C PHE A 311 3.98 8.44 7.59
N GLY A 312 5.09 8.56 6.85
CA GLY A 312 6.44 8.33 7.36
C GLY A 312 6.84 9.32 8.45
N ASN A 313 6.45 10.59 8.31
CA ASN A 313 6.70 11.63 9.30
C ASN A 313 6.09 11.29 10.67
N HIS A 314 4.86 10.78 10.70
CA HIS A 314 4.21 10.38 11.96
C HIS A 314 4.74 9.05 12.48
N ALA A 315 4.96 8.09 11.58
CA ALA A 315 5.49 6.77 11.94
C ALA A 315 6.97 6.80 12.35
N GLN A 316 7.68 7.91 12.13
CA GLN A 316 9.14 8.03 12.27
C GLN A 316 9.87 6.99 11.41
N VAL A 317 9.44 6.87 10.15
CA VAL A 317 9.95 5.92 9.16
C VAL A 317 10.66 6.66 8.04
N ASP A 318 11.86 6.20 7.71
CA ASP A 318 12.59 6.60 6.50
C ASP A 318 12.21 5.67 5.34
N TRP A 319 11.91 6.25 4.17
CA TRP A 319 11.56 5.47 2.99
C TRP A 319 12.79 5.10 2.15
N ALA A 320 12.94 3.81 1.89
CA ALA A 320 13.74 3.31 0.78
C ALA A 320 12.79 2.99 -0.38
N GLU A 321 12.77 3.84 -1.40
CA GLU A 321 12.04 3.53 -2.65
C GLU A 321 12.77 2.42 -3.39
N ASP A 322 12.14 1.25 -3.42
CA ASP A 322 12.65 0.06 -4.08
C ASP A 322 11.48 -0.76 -4.59
N GLY A 323 11.58 -1.24 -5.83
CA GLY A 323 10.51 -1.96 -6.49
C GLY A 323 10.31 -3.37 -5.92
N SER A 324 9.32 -4.07 -6.48
CA SER A 324 9.17 -5.50 -6.22
C SER A 324 10.30 -6.29 -6.86
N GLN A 325 10.88 -7.21 -6.10
CA GLN A 325 12.00 -8.04 -6.52
C GLN A 325 11.51 -9.16 -7.45
N PRO A 326 12.36 -9.70 -8.34
CA PRO A 326 11.96 -10.75 -9.30
C PRO A 326 11.27 -11.97 -8.66
N ALA A 327 11.77 -12.42 -7.50
CA ALA A 327 11.18 -13.54 -6.77
C ALA A 327 9.76 -13.21 -6.23
N GLU A 328 9.52 -11.97 -5.81
CA GLU A 328 8.22 -11.50 -5.36
C GLU A 328 7.23 -11.43 -6.54
N LEU A 329 7.68 -10.95 -7.69
CA LEU A 329 6.90 -10.92 -8.93
C LEU A 329 6.53 -12.32 -9.43
N GLU A 330 7.46 -13.26 -9.38
CA GLU A 330 7.20 -14.67 -9.74
C GLU A 330 6.21 -15.33 -8.77
N ALA A 331 6.39 -15.12 -7.47
CA ALA A 331 5.46 -15.59 -6.45
C ALA A 331 4.05 -15.00 -6.65
N ALA A 332 3.95 -13.70 -6.92
CA ALA A 332 2.69 -13.04 -7.21
C ALA A 332 2.04 -13.58 -8.49
N ALA A 333 2.80 -13.78 -9.57
CA ALA A 333 2.28 -14.36 -10.82
C ALA A 333 1.75 -15.80 -10.62
N ARG A 334 2.40 -16.59 -9.76
CA ARG A 334 1.91 -17.90 -9.34
C ARG A 334 0.62 -17.77 -8.54
N LEU A 335 0.61 -16.98 -7.46
CA LEU A 335 -0.54 -16.79 -6.57
C LEU A 335 -1.76 -16.23 -7.31
N ALA A 336 -1.56 -15.31 -8.26
CA ALA A 336 -2.64 -14.78 -9.10
C ALA A 336 -3.39 -15.91 -9.82
N ARG A 337 -2.66 -16.87 -10.39
CA ARG A 337 -3.26 -18.01 -11.11
C ARG A 337 -3.84 -19.07 -10.19
N VAL A 338 -3.08 -19.51 -9.19
CA VAL A 338 -3.44 -20.68 -8.39
C VAL A 338 -4.37 -20.37 -7.21
N ARG A 339 -4.50 -19.09 -6.84
CA ARG A 339 -5.38 -18.64 -5.76
C ARG A 339 -6.34 -17.55 -6.24
N TYR A 340 -5.85 -16.37 -6.59
CA TYR A 340 -6.74 -15.21 -6.72
C TYR A 340 -7.62 -15.20 -7.98
N ALA A 341 -7.30 -16.01 -8.98
CA ALA A 341 -8.16 -16.32 -10.12
C ALA A 341 -8.76 -17.75 -10.05
N ALA A 342 -8.42 -18.52 -9.02
CA ALA A 342 -8.86 -19.92 -8.91
C ALA A 342 -10.26 -20.00 -8.31
N GLY A 343 -11.15 -20.77 -8.96
CA GLY A 343 -12.54 -20.95 -8.52
C GLY A 343 -12.66 -21.46 -7.08
N ALA A 344 -11.76 -22.34 -6.63
CA ALA A 344 -11.78 -22.86 -5.25
C ALA A 344 -11.58 -21.76 -4.19
N TRP A 345 -10.77 -20.74 -4.49
CA TRP A 345 -10.58 -19.60 -3.60
C TRP A 345 -11.74 -18.62 -3.71
N LEU A 346 -12.14 -18.28 -4.93
CA LEU A 346 -13.21 -17.31 -5.18
C LEU A 346 -14.56 -17.77 -4.61
N ASN A 347 -14.82 -19.09 -4.57
CA ASN A 347 -16.05 -19.69 -4.06
C ASN A 347 -15.94 -20.23 -2.62
N LEU A 348 -14.96 -19.78 -1.82
CA LEU A 348 -14.93 -20.12 -0.40
C LEU A 348 -16.26 -19.73 0.28
N ARG A 349 -16.81 -20.67 1.04
CA ARG A 349 -18.05 -20.51 1.81
C ARG A 349 -17.75 -19.98 3.21
#